data_AF-A0A2V9GRG3-F1
#
_entry.id   AF-A0A2V9GRG3-F1
#
_cell.length_a   1.000
_cell.length_b   1.000
_cell.length_c   1.000
_cell.angle_alpha   90.00
_cell.angle_beta   90.00
_cell.angle_gamma   90.00
#
_symmetry.space_group_name_H-M   'P 1'
#
loop_
_entity.id
_entity.type
_entity.pdbx_description
1 polymer ?
#
loop_
_entity_poly.entity_id
_entity_poly.type
_entity_poly.pdbx_seq_one_letter_code
_entity_poly.pdbx_strand_id
1 'polypeptide(L)'
;MTANVWFCILPTQRRMIAAAAAGEKFDPLLGAQAKLRSKHNASMAVPVVFLMLSNHFPVATYGNRYGWQILLALVVAGWEAAKLIREF
;
A
#
# COMPACT_ATOMS: atom_id res chain seq x y z
N MET A 1 2.86 -1.85 5.98
CA MET A 1 2.64 -2.79 4.85
C MET A 1 2.81 -4.26 5.27
N THR A 2 3.88 -4.61 5.97
CA THR A 2 4.22 -6.00 6.37
C THR A 2 3.13 -6.72 7.16
N ALA A 3 2.54 -6.09 8.18
CA ALA A 3 1.48 -6.70 8.97
C ALA A 3 0.25 -7.09 8.12
N ASN A 4 -0.16 -6.22 7.19
CA ASN A 4 -1.29 -6.48 6.30
C ASN A 4 -1.02 -7.69 5.36
N VAL A 5 0.24 -7.90 4.95
CA VAL A 5 0.64 -9.08 4.18
C VAL A 5 0.55 -10.33 5.05
N TRP A 6 1.20 -10.31 6.22
CA TRP A 6 1.33 -11.47 7.09
C TRP A 6 -0.01 -11.98 7.63
N PHE A 7 -0.90 -11.07 8.04
CA PHE A 7 -2.16 -11.42 8.70
C PHE A 7 -3.36 -11.53 7.75
N CYS A 8 -3.36 -10.86 6.59
CA CYS A 8 -4.54 -10.83 5.70
C CYS A 8 -4.28 -11.46 4.33
N ILE A 9 -3.18 -11.11 3.66
CA ILE A 9 -2.94 -11.50 2.26
C ILE A 9 -2.39 -12.93 2.17
N LEU A 10 -1.30 -13.21 2.89
CA LEU A 10 -0.60 -14.50 2.83
C LEU A 10 -1.48 -15.69 3.26
N PRO A 11 -2.25 -15.62 4.38
CA PRO A 11 -3.08 -16.74 4.81
C PRO A 11 -4.19 -17.06 3.79
N THR A 12 -4.80 -16.01 3.23
CA THR A 12 -5.83 -16.14 2.20
C THR A 12 -5.27 -16.76 0.93
N GLN A 13 -4.12 -16.31 0.46
CA GLN A 13 -3.45 -16.87 -0.73
C GLN A 13 -3.08 -18.34 -0.53
N ARG A 14 -2.59 -18.73 0.65
CA ARG A 14 -2.29 -20.14 0.95
C ARG A 14 -3.53 -21.03 0.87
N ARG A 15 -4.67 -20.58 1.40
CA ARG A 15 -5.95 -21.30 1.31
C ARG A 15 -6.45 -21.41 -0.12
N MET A 16 -6.32 -20.35 -0.92
CA MET A 16 -6.66 -20.38 -2.36
C MET A 16 -5.86 -21.43 -3.11
N ILE A 17 -4.54 -21.46 -2.90
CA ILE A 17 -3.64 -22.40 -3.58
C ILE A 17 -3.97 -23.85 -3.16
N ALA A 18 -4.22 -24.09 -1.87
CA ALA A 18 -4.58 -25.40 -1.36
C ALA A 18 -5.91 -25.90 -1.94
N ALA A 19 -6.96 -25.05 -1.96
CA ALA A 19 -8.26 -25.41 -2.54
C ALA A 19 -8.14 -25.70 -4.05
N ALA A 20 -7.38 -24.87 -4.79
CA ALA A 20 -7.13 -25.09 -6.21
C ALA A 20 -6.40 -26.40 -6.47
N ALA A 21 -5.40 -26.76 -5.64
CA ALA A 21 -4.68 -28.03 -5.74
C ALA A 21 -5.57 -29.24 -5.43
N ALA A 22 -6.57 -29.09 -4.56
CA ALA A 22 -7.56 -30.13 -4.24
C ALA A 22 -8.73 -30.20 -5.23
N GLY A 23 -8.82 -29.29 -6.21
CA GLY A 23 -9.98 -29.19 -7.11
C GLY A 23 -11.25 -28.64 -6.43
N GLU A 24 -11.11 -28.06 -5.24
CA GLU A 24 -12.21 -27.48 -4.48
C GLU A 24 -12.52 -26.04 -4.90
N LYS A 25 -13.78 -25.63 -4.74
CA LYS A 25 -14.17 -24.23 -4.95
C LYS A 25 -13.68 -23.37 -3.78
N PHE A 26 -12.90 -22.35 -4.10
CA PHE A 26 -12.45 -21.34 -3.14
C PHE A 26 -13.54 -20.28 -2.88
N ASP A 27 -13.61 -19.78 -1.64
CA ASP A 27 -14.52 -18.70 -1.25
C ASP A 27 -14.12 -17.35 -1.90
N PRO A 28 -14.91 -16.82 -2.85
CA PRO A 28 -14.58 -15.60 -3.57
C PRO A 28 -14.46 -14.37 -2.66
N LEU A 29 -15.13 -14.35 -1.50
CA LEU A 29 -15.09 -13.22 -0.58
C LEU A 29 -13.70 -13.02 0.04
N LEU A 30 -13.04 -14.11 0.41
CA LEU A 30 -11.68 -14.07 0.94
C LEU A 30 -10.71 -13.51 -0.12
N GLY A 31 -10.83 -13.98 -1.36
CA GLY A 31 -10.01 -13.48 -2.48
C GLY A 31 -10.21 -11.99 -2.73
N ALA A 32 -11.45 -11.50 -2.66
CA ALA A 32 -11.76 -10.09 -2.80
C ALA A 32 -11.13 -9.24 -1.67
N GLN A 33 -11.18 -9.71 -0.43
CA GLN A 33 -10.56 -9.04 0.72
C GLN A 33 -9.04 -8.97 0.58
N ALA A 34 -8.37 -10.08 0.23
CA ALA A 34 -6.93 -10.10 0.00
C ALA A 34 -6.52 -9.15 -1.15
N LYS A 35 -7.31 -9.12 -2.24
CA LYS A 35 -7.12 -8.19 -3.36
C LYS A 35 -7.24 -6.74 -2.92
N LEU A 36 -8.24 -6.39 -2.11
CA LEU A 36 -8.42 -5.04 -1.57
C LEU A 36 -7.20 -4.62 -0.72
N ARG A 37 -6.72 -5.51 0.16
CA ARG A 37 -5.54 -5.25 0.99
C ARG A 37 -4.27 -5.09 0.17
N SER A 38 -4.10 -5.89 -0.88
CA SER A 38 -2.98 -5.75 -1.83
C SER A 38 -3.04 -4.39 -2.55
N LYS A 39 -4.22 -4.00 -3.05
CA LYS A 39 -4.43 -2.67 -3.66
C LYS A 39 -4.12 -1.54 -2.69
N HIS A 40 -4.55 -1.62 -1.44
CA HIS A 40 -4.20 -0.61 -0.44
C HIS A 40 -2.69 -0.49 -0.25
N ASN A 41 -2.01 -1.63 -0.06
CA ASN A 41 -0.55 -1.66 0.08
C ASN A 41 0.17 -1.05 -1.13
N ALA A 42 -0.22 -1.43 -2.35
CA ALA A 42 0.41 -0.91 -3.55
C ALA A 42 0.16 0.60 -3.74
N SER A 43 -0.99 1.14 -3.33
CA SER A 43 -1.22 2.60 -3.34
C SER A 43 -0.32 3.35 -2.36
N MET A 44 -0.07 2.77 -1.18
CA MET A 44 0.77 3.38 -0.15
C MET A 44 2.24 3.46 -0.54
N ALA A 45 2.68 2.71 -1.56
CA ALA A 45 4.07 2.77 -2.03
C ALA A 45 4.45 4.17 -2.54
N VAL A 46 3.55 4.88 -3.23
CA VAL A 46 3.86 6.19 -3.82
C VAL A 46 4.05 7.27 -2.75
N PRO A 47 3.15 7.46 -1.77
CA PRO A 47 3.42 8.33 -0.62
C PRO A 47 4.71 7.98 0.11
N VAL A 48 4.99 6.68 0.32
CA VAL A 48 6.20 6.24 1.03
C VAL A 48 7.46 6.64 0.26
N VAL A 49 7.47 6.52 -1.08
CA VAL A 49 8.61 6.97 -1.90
C VAL A 49 8.82 8.49 -1.77
N PHE A 50 7.75 9.28 -1.71
CA PHE A 50 7.86 10.73 -1.49
C PHE A 50 8.48 11.04 -0.11
N LEU A 51 8.09 10.29 0.91
CA LEU A 51 8.70 10.41 2.25
C LEU A 51 10.16 9.97 2.26
N MET A 52 10.51 8.89 1.55
CA MET A 52 11.90 8.48 1.38
C MET A 52 12.72 9.57 0.68
N LEU A 53 12.16 10.22 -0.35
CA LEU A 53 12.81 11.32 -1.04
C LEU A 53 13.00 12.55 -0.14
N SER A 54 12.07 12.81 0.79
CA SER A 54 12.19 13.91 1.76
C SER A 54 13.45 13.83 2.62
N ASN A 55 13.95 12.61 2.88
CA ASN A 55 15.21 12.40 3.61
C ASN A 55 16.44 12.95 2.88
N HIS A 56 16.35 13.18 1.57
CA HIS A 56 17.41 13.81 0.77
C HIS A 56 17.35 15.34 0.80
N PHE A 57 16.29 15.93 1.35
CA PHE A 57 16.09 17.38 1.45
C PHE A 57 15.67 17.79 2.87
N PRO A 58 16.49 17.49 3.89
CA PRO A 58 16.07 17.58 5.29
C PRO A 58 15.75 19.02 5.73
N VAL A 59 16.55 20.00 5.31
CA VAL A 59 16.35 21.43 5.63
C VAL A 59 15.07 21.98 4.99
N ALA A 60 14.71 21.49 3.80
CA ALA A 60 13.52 21.92 3.08
C ALA A 60 12.25 21.19 3.51
N THR A 61 12.36 20.05 4.21
CA THR A 61 11.23 19.19 4.57
C THR A 61 11.05 19.11 6.09
N TYR A 62 11.46 18.03 6.74
CA TYR A 62 11.16 17.78 8.15
C TYR A 62 11.95 18.69 9.12
N GLY A 63 13.09 19.25 8.69
CA GLY A 63 13.86 20.24 9.45
C GLY A 63 13.33 21.68 9.31
N ASN A 64 12.33 21.90 8.46
CA ASN A 64 11.71 23.20 8.27
C ASN A 64 10.74 23.52 9.43
N ARG A 65 10.53 24.82 9.72
CA ARG A 65 9.48 25.28 10.64
C ARG A 65 8.09 24.72 10.28
N TYR A 66 7.85 24.43 9.01
CA TYR A 66 6.60 23.85 8.49
C TYR A 66 6.67 22.34 8.23
N GLY A 67 7.59 21.60 8.88
CA GLY A 67 7.84 20.19 8.57
C GLY A 67 6.60 19.29 8.62
N TRP A 68 5.67 19.53 9.56
CA TRP A 68 4.42 18.78 9.66
C TRP A 68 3.45 19.08 8.50
N GLN A 69 3.36 20.33 8.06
CA GLN A 69 2.54 20.72 6.91
C GLN A 69 3.13 20.12 5.62
N ILE A 70 4.45 20.13 5.48
CA ILE A 70 5.14 19.55 4.34
C ILE A 70 4.97 18.04 4.32
N LEU A 71 5.05 17.37 5.47
CA LEU A 71 4.74 15.93 5.60
C LEU A 71 3.33 15.61 5.08
N LEU A 72 2.32 16.35 5.54
CA LEU A 72 0.94 16.18 5.07
C LEU A 72 0.82 16.41 3.56
N ALA A 73 1.47 17.45 3.04
CA ALA A 73 1.48 17.76 1.61
C ALA A 73 2.10 16.63 0.79
N LEU A 74 3.22 16.06 1.23
CA LEU A 74 3.88 14.92 0.56
C LEU A 74 3.01 13.66 0.56
N VAL A 75 2.32 13.38 1.67
CA VAL A 75 1.42 12.23 1.76
C VAL A 75 0.23 12.39 0.82
N VAL A 76 -0.41 13.57 0.79
CA VAL A 76 -1.54 13.86 -0.10
C VAL A 76 -1.09 13.82 -1.56
N ALA A 77 0.02 14.48 -1.90
CA ALA A 77 0.58 14.47 -3.25
C ALA A 77 0.91 13.05 -3.74
N GLY A 78 1.53 12.23 -2.87
CA GLY A 78 1.81 10.84 -3.19
C GLY A 78 0.54 10.00 -3.39
N TRP A 79 -0.54 10.28 -2.64
CA TRP A 79 -1.80 9.54 -2.78
C TRP A 79 -2.52 9.91 -4.08
N GLU A 80 -2.56 11.19 -4.43
CA GLU A 80 -3.11 11.66 -5.70
C GLU A 80 -2.31 11.11 -6.90
N ALA A 81 -0.97 11.09 -6.80
CA ALA A 81 -0.14 10.45 -7.81
C ALA A 81 -0.42 8.94 -7.93
N ALA A 82 -0.61 8.23 -6.81
CA ALA A 82 -1.00 6.81 -6.83
C ALA A 82 -2.36 6.56 -7.49
N LYS A 83 -3.30 7.49 -7.31
CA LYS A 83 -4.62 7.43 -7.95
C LYS A 83 -4.50 7.62 -9.46
N LEU A 84 -3.77 8.64 -9.90
CA LEU A 84 -3.53 8.93 -11.31
C LEU A 84 -2.88 7.74 -12.04
N ILE A 85 -1.83 7.13 -11.48
CA ILE A 85 -1.13 5.98 -12.07
C ILE A 85 -2.06 4.77 -12.28
N ARG A 86 -3.13 4.65 -11.49
CA ARG A 86 -4.08 3.53 -11.58
C ARG A 86 -5.25 3.77 -12.52
N GLU A 87 -5.47 5.01 -12.91
CA GLU A 87 -6.53 5.40 -13.86
C GLU A 87 -6.04 5.34 -15.32
N PHE A 88 -4.72 5.18 -15.53
CA PHE A 88 -4.10 4.82 -16.80
C PHE A 88 -3.96 3.29 -16.96
#